data_AF-A0A540MIX0-F1
#
_entry.id   AF-A0A540MIX0-F1
#
_cell.length_a   1.000
_cell.length_b   1.000
_cell.length_c   1.000
_cell.angle_alpha   90.00
_cell.angle_beta   90.00
_cell.angle_gamma   90.00
#
_symmetry.space_group_name_H-M   'P 1'
#
loop_
_entity.id
_entity.type
_entity.pdbx_description
1 polymer ?
#
loop_
_entity_poly.entity_id
_entity_poly.type
_entity_poly.pdbx_seq_one_letter_code
_entity_poly.pdbx_strand_id
1 'polypeptide(L)'
;MIVDASSHTPLKRRKFRSIDPMEAEEAQAKLTAAKEKFGREIRVFETTSASSSSQKETEDFYEFTAEDYYRVLNAKKEDKTLKTRKLREAEKAARRSRITKTVIRVRFPDNHTLEATFNPSETVQSLVDLLVKVVARPELPFYIYTTPPKKQIKDTAQDFHKAGFVPGAIVYFSYGTPKADDAADAVSGPFLQEEVMSLKGLELIKKHVEPPVQSAPEATTEAPPPVVQEKKPEGKKPAKPKWLKM
;
A
#
# COMPACT_ATOMS: atom_id res chain seq x y z
N MET A 1 -8.78 58.61 -24.24
CA MET A 1 -7.89 57.44 -24.05
C MET A 1 -8.08 56.98 -22.62
N ILE A 2 -8.77 55.86 -22.45
CA ILE A 2 -9.18 55.33 -21.14
C ILE A 2 -8.11 54.34 -20.70
N VAL A 3 -7.51 54.60 -19.54
CA VAL A 3 -6.58 53.69 -18.85
C VAL A 3 -7.40 52.62 -18.14
N ASP A 4 -7.29 51.38 -18.58
CA ASP A 4 -7.91 50.23 -17.94
C ASP A 4 -6.89 49.55 -17.01
N ALA A 5 -7.13 49.66 -15.71
CA ALA A 5 -6.35 49.02 -14.67
C ALA A 5 -6.92 47.62 -14.40
N SER A 6 -6.36 46.61 -15.08
CA SER A 6 -6.69 45.21 -14.83
C SER A 6 -6.22 44.80 -13.42
N SER A 7 -7.16 44.64 -12.51
CA SER A 7 -6.94 44.17 -11.15
C SER A 7 -6.62 42.67 -11.13
N HIS A 8 -5.39 42.33 -10.75
CA HIS A 8 -5.02 40.95 -10.42
C HIS A 8 -5.59 40.61 -9.04
N THR A 9 -6.62 39.76 -8.98
CA THR A 9 -7.05 39.11 -7.74
C THR A 9 -6.20 37.86 -7.47
N PRO A 10 -5.41 37.78 -6.40
CA PRO A 10 -4.72 36.55 -6.03
C PRO A 10 -5.74 35.53 -5.49
N LEU A 11 -5.75 34.34 -6.08
CA LEU A 11 -6.53 33.19 -5.65
C LEU A 11 -6.19 32.86 -4.19
N LYS A 12 -7.20 33.04 -3.33
CA LYS A 12 -7.19 32.67 -1.91
C LYS A 12 -6.64 31.26 -1.74
N ARG A 13 -5.46 31.17 -1.11
CA ARG A 13 -4.98 29.99 -0.38
C ARG A 13 -6.17 29.28 0.26
N ARG A 14 -6.41 28.03 -0.16
CA ARG A 14 -7.35 27.12 0.47
C ARG A 14 -6.97 27.06 1.95
N LYS A 15 -7.77 27.72 2.79
CA LYS A 15 -7.61 27.73 4.25
C LYS A 15 -7.44 26.28 4.69
N PHE A 16 -6.28 25.94 5.26
CA PHE A 16 -6.17 24.79 6.13
C PHE A 16 -7.27 24.98 7.19
N ARG A 17 -8.35 24.21 7.12
CA ARG A 17 -9.21 24.06 8.29
C ARG A 17 -8.30 23.47 9.36
N SER A 18 -8.15 24.16 10.48
CA SER A 18 -7.69 23.52 11.71
C SER A 18 -8.65 22.37 11.93
N ILE A 19 -8.16 21.14 11.77
CA ILE A 19 -8.93 19.97 12.14
C ILE A 19 -8.93 19.97 13.65
N ASP A 20 -10.12 20.03 14.24
CA ASP A 20 -10.23 20.08 15.68
C ASP A 20 -9.75 18.74 16.25
N PRO A 21 -8.88 18.74 17.28
CA PRO A 21 -8.33 17.50 17.83
C PRO A 21 -9.42 16.55 18.33
N MET A 22 -10.56 17.11 18.79
CA MET A 22 -11.74 16.37 19.18
C MET A 22 -12.40 15.61 18.02
N GLU A 23 -12.42 16.18 16.81
CA GLU A 23 -12.95 15.53 15.60
C GLU A 23 -12.05 14.36 15.17
N ALA A 24 -10.74 14.50 15.33
CA ALA A 24 -9.79 13.44 15.03
C ALA A 24 -9.85 12.27 16.02
N GLU A 25 -10.06 12.56 17.31
CA GLU A 25 -10.26 11.52 18.32
C GLU A 25 -11.56 10.74 18.06
N GLU A 26 -12.65 11.44 17.71
CA GLU A 26 -13.91 10.80 17.31
C GLU A 26 -13.72 9.92 16.05
N ALA A 27 -12.98 10.41 15.05
CA ALA A 27 -12.65 9.63 13.85
C ALA A 27 -11.87 8.36 14.18
N GLN A 28 -10.88 8.44 15.09
CA GLN A 28 -10.12 7.28 15.56
C GLN A 28 -11.01 6.31 16.34
N ALA A 29 -11.91 6.80 17.19
CA ALA A 29 -12.86 5.98 17.91
C ALA A 29 -13.79 5.22 16.95
N LYS A 30 -14.31 5.88 15.91
CA LYS A 30 -15.13 5.24 14.86
C LYS A 30 -14.37 4.16 14.10
N LEU A 31 -13.12 4.41 13.71
CA LEU A 31 -12.28 3.41 13.03
C LEU A 31 -11.94 2.23 13.95
N THR A 32 -11.72 2.48 15.24
CA THR A 32 -11.45 1.44 16.24
C THR A 32 -12.70 0.59 16.50
N ALA A 33 -13.87 1.22 16.63
CA ALA A 33 -15.15 0.52 16.77
C ALA A 33 -15.46 -0.33 15.51
N ALA A 34 -15.19 0.21 14.32
CA ALA A 34 -15.32 -0.57 13.08
C ALA A 34 -14.36 -1.77 13.06
N LYS A 35 -13.11 -1.58 13.50
CA LYS A 35 -12.13 -2.66 13.61
C LYS A 35 -12.59 -3.76 14.56
N GLU A 36 -13.22 -3.40 15.67
CA GLU A 36 -13.80 -4.36 16.61
C GLU A 36 -14.99 -5.10 15.97
N LYS A 37 -15.94 -4.38 15.37
CA LYS A 37 -17.16 -4.95 14.77
C LYS A 37 -16.87 -5.91 13.62
N PHE A 38 -15.98 -5.51 12.71
CA PHE A 38 -15.65 -6.31 11.52
C PHE A 38 -14.44 -7.22 11.73
N GLY A 39 -13.79 -7.14 12.90
CA GLY A 39 -12.61 -7.91 13.27
C GLY A 39 -11.33 -7.50 12.51
N ARG A 40 -11.38 -6.45 11.68
CA ARG A 40 -10.29 -6.01 10.80
C ARG A 40 -10.37 -4.51 10.56
N GLU A 41 -9.21 -3.91 10.28
CA GLU A 41 -9.14 -2.50 9.90
C GLU A 41 -9.70 -2.29 8.49
N ILE A 42 -10.70 -1.42 8.38
CA ILE A 42 -11.45 -1.12 7.16
C ILE A 42 -11.50 0.38 6.95
N ARG A 43 -11.36 0.81 5.69
CA ARG A 43 -11.40 2.21 5.27
C ARG A 43 -12.22 2.33 4.00
N VAL A 44 -12.93 3.45 3.85
CA VAL A 44 -13.72 3.73 2.65
C VAL A 44 -13.21 5.01 1.98
N PHE A 45 -13.01 4.91 0.68
CA PHE A 45 -12.56 6.00 -0.18
C PHE A 45 -13.52 6.21 -1.34
N GLU A 46 -13.55 7.43 -1.84
CA GLU A 46 -14.14 7.72 -3.15
C GLU A 46 -13.02 7.73 -4.19
N THR A 47 -13.18 6.90 -5.22
CA THR A 47 -12.28 6.91 -6.38
C THR A 47 -12.71 8.02 -7.32
N THR A 48 -12.28 9.25 -7.01
CA THR A 48 -12.37 10.33 -7.99
C THR A 48 -11.30 10.11 -9.07
N SER A 49 -11.67 10.34 -10.33
CA SER A 49 -10.67 10.40 -11.40
C SER A 49 -9.73 11.55 -11.04
N ALA A 50 -8.47 11.22 -10.70
CA ALA A 50 -7.48 12.21 -10.33
C ALA A 50 -7.42 13.30 -11.42
N SER A 51 -7.54 14.56 -11.01
CA SER A 51 -7.24 15.68 -11.90
C SER A 51 -5.78 15.54 -12.33
N SER A 52 -5.55 15.43 -13.63
CA SER A 52 -4.23 15.30 -14.24
C SER A 52 -3.41 16.57 -14.04
N SER A 53 -2.90 16.78 -12.83
CA SER A 53 -1.84 17.73 -12.55
C SER A 53 -0.49 17.02 -12.62
N SER A 54 -0.26 16.28 -13.70
CA SER A 54 1.10 15.91 -14.08
C SER A 54 1.77 17.19 -14.55
N GLN A 55 2.76 17.67 -13.79
CA GLN A 55 3.68 18.68 -14.31
C GLN A 55 4.31 18.07 -15.57
N LYS A 56 4.30 18.80 -16.68
CA LYS A 56 5.01 18.36 -17.88
C LYS A 56 6.49 18.28 -17.52
N GLU A 57 7.01 17.07 -17.50
CA GLU A 57 8.45 16.81 -17.32
C GLU A 57 9.21 17.41 -18.53
N THR A 58 10.44 17.86 -18.30
CA THR A 58 11.31 18.40 -19.35
C THR A 58 11.89 17.26 -20.20
N GLU A 59 12.27 17.55 -21.45
CA GLU A 59 12.82 16.56 -22.38
C GLU A 59 14.08 15.88 -21.83
N ASP A 60 14.92 16.63 -21.09
CA ASP A 60 16.15 16.14 -20.44
C ASP A 60 15.92 14.94 -19.50
N PHE A 61 14.71 14.78 -18.93
CA PHE A 61 14.37 13.62 -18.11
C PHE A 61 14.35 12.31 -18.91
N TYR A 62 14.00 12.39 -20.19
CA TYR A 62 13.94 11.25 -21.10
C TYR A 62 15.27 11.00 -21.81
N GLU A 63 16.26 11.88 -21.65
CA GLU A 63 17.58 11.71 -22.23
C GLU A 63 18.38 10.65 -21.46
N PHE A 64 18.97 9.70 -22.21
CA PHE A 64 19.72 8.60 -21.62
C PHE A 64 21.10 9.08 -21.18
N THR A 65 21.33 9.15 -19.87
CA THR A 65 22.58 9.67 -19.31
C THR A 65 23.68 8.59 -19.23
N ALA A 66 24.92 9.03 -19.05
CA ALA A 66 26.03 8.12 -18.79
C ALA A 66 25.83 7.28 -17.51
N GLU A 67 25.10 7.81 -16.51
CA GLU A 67 24.76 7.04 -15.32
C GLU A 67 23.82 5.88 -15.64
N ASP A 68 22.81 6.11 -16.47
CA ASP A 68 21.88 5.07 -16.92
C ASP A 68 22.61 3.98 -17.70
N TYR A 69 23.58 4.37 -18.54
CA TYR A 69 24.46 3.43 -19.23
C TYR A 69 25.16 2.46 -18.26
N TYR A 70 25.80 2.98 -17.20
CA TYR A 70 26.49 2.13 -16.22
C TYR A 70 25.52 1.29 -15.38
N ARG A 71 24.33 1.80 -15.05
CA ARG A 71 23.27 1.02 -14.36
C ARG A 71 22.81 -0.18 -15.20
N VAL A 72 22.54 0.04 -16.49
CA VAL A 72 22.14 -1.02 -17.42
C VAL A 72 23.28 -2.02 -17.65
N LEU A 73 24.52 -1.54 -17.80
CA LEU A 73 25.69 -2.40 -17.98
C LEU A 73 25.91 -3.32 -16.76
N ASN A 74 25.70 -2.82 -15.54
CA ASN A 74 25.80 -3.61 -14.32
C ASN A 74 24.65 -4.61 -14.18
N ALA A 75 23.42 -4.25 -14.57
CA ALA A 75 22.30 -5.19 -14.57
C ALA A 75 22.50 -6.35 -15.58
N LYS A 76 23.14 -6.10 -16.73
CA LYS A 76 23.48 -7.15 -17.71
C LYS A 76 24.53 -8.14 -17.21
N LYS A 77 25.34 -7.77 -16.21
CA LYS A 77 26.34 -8.63 -15.58
C LYS A 77 25.74 -9.54 -14.50
N GLU A 78 24.43 -9.54 -14.27
CA GLU A 78 23.81 -10.51 -13.37
C GLU A 78 24.17 -11.94 -13.82
N ASP A 79 25.02 -12.57 -13.02
CA ASP A 79 25.54 -13.90 -13.30
C ASP A 79 24.38 -14.89 -13.42
N LYS A 80 24.33 -15.59 -14.57
CA LYS A 80 23.44 -16.72 -14.81
C LYS A 80 23.88 -17.91 -13.93
N THR A 81 23.74 -17.74 -12.62
CA THR A 81 24.04 -18.76 -11.63
C THR A 81 22.90 -19.77 -11.59
N LEU A 82 23.25 -21.06 -11.55
CA LEU A 82 22.27 -22.12 -11.36
C LEU A 82 21.69 -22.00 -9.96
N LYS A 83 20.47 -21.45 -9.84
CA LYS A 83 19.76 -21.42 -8.56
C LYS A 83 19.38 -22.84 -8.15
N THR A 84 20.00 -23.36 -7.08
CA THR A 84 19.63 -24.65 -6.49
C THR A 84 18.21 -24.59 -5.92
N ARG A 85 17.54 -25.75 -5.77
CA ARG A 85 16.22 -25.85 -5.12
C ARG A 85 16.22 -25.18 -3.74
N LYS A 86 17.27 -25.41 -2.95
CA LYS A 86 17.44 -24.81 -1.62
C LYS A 86 17.49 -23.28 -1.68
N LEU A 87 18.24 -22.71 -2.64
CA LEU A 87 18.32 -21.25 -2.80
C LEU A 87 16.95 -20.66 -3.18
N ARG A 88 16.23 -21.29 -4.11
CA ARG A 88 14.89 -20.84 -4.54
C ARG A 88 13.87 -20.91 -3.40
N GLU A 89 13.94 -21.95 -2.57
CA GLU A 89 13.05 -22.12 -1.42
C GLU A 89 13.36 -21.09 -0.32
N ALA A 90 14.63 -20.88 -0.01
CA ALA A 90 15.08 -19.86 0.95
C ALA A 90 14.70 -18.44 0.51
N GLU A 91 14.88 -18.10 -0.78
CA GLU A 91 14.49 -16.80 -1.34
C GLU A 91 12.97 -16.58 -1.23
N LYS A 92 12.17 -17.62 -1.54
CA LYS A 92 10.70 -17.57 -1.37
C LYS A 92 10.30 -17.41 0.10
N ALA A 93 10.97 -18.11 1.01
CA ALA A 93 10.71 -18.01 2.44
C ALA A 93 11.07 -16.62 2.99
N ALA A 94 12.22 -16.08 2.57
CA ALA A 94 12.64 -14.72 2.92
C ALA A 94 11.70 -13.65 2.35
N ARG A 95 11.18 -13.82 1.14
CA ARG A 95 10.17 -12.90 0.59
C ARG A 95 8.85 -12.99 1.35
N ARG A 96 8.44 -14.19 1.75
CA ARG A 96 7.24 -14.43 2.57
C ARG A 96 7.35 -13.78 3.94
N SER A 97 8.48 -13.92 4.62
CA SER A 97 8.64 -13.38 5.97
C SER A 97 8.67 -11.85 6.01
N ARG A 98 9.12 -11.20 4.92
CA ARG A 98 9.11 -9.73 4.80
C ARG A 98 7.70 -9.16 4.71
N ILE A 99 6.74 -9.91 4.20
CA ILE A 99 5.37 -9.42 3.99
C ILE A 99 4.49 -9.96 5.10
N THR A 100 4.21 -9.10 6.08
CA THR A 100 3.40 -9.46 7.27
C THR A 100 1.95 -9.05 7.15
N LYS A 101 1.63 -8.15 6.22
CA LYS A 101 0.30 -7.60 5.99
C LYS A 101 -0.01 -7.54 4.50
N THR A 102 -1.27 -7.72 4.16
CA THR A 102 -1.80 -7.65 2.81
C THR A 102 -2.95 -6.66 2.77
N VAL A 103 -2.92 -5.68 1.86
CA VAL A 103 -3.99 -4.69 1.73
C VAL A 103 -4.82 -5.00 0.49
N ILE A 104 -6.10 -5.29 0.68
CA ILE A 104 -7.03 -5.54 -0.42
C ILE A 104 -7.95 -4.35 -0.56
N ARG A 105 -8.06 -3.84 -1.80
CA ARG A 105 -8.98 -2.77 -2.17
C ARG A 105 -10.08 -3.33 -3.04
N VAL A 106 -11.32 -3.26 -2.58
CA VAL A 106 -12.50 -3.68 -3.33
C VAL A 106 -13.17 -2.43 -3.91
N ARG A 107 -13.18 -2.33 -5.24
CA ARG A 107 -13.82 -1.24 -5.96
C ARG A 107 -15.25 -1.62 -6.33
N PHE A 108 -16.18 -0.75 -5.96
CA PHE A 108 -17.60 -0.87 -6.26
C PHE A 108 -17.97 -0.09 -7.53
N PRO A 109 -19.08 -0.43 -8.19
CA PRO A 109 -19.58 0.29 -9.36
C PRO A 109 -19.95 1.75 -9.09
N ASP A 110 -20.26 2.10 -7.84
CA ASP A 110 -20.61 3.45 -7.39
C ASP A 110 -19.40 4.37 -7.13
N ASN A 111 -18.22 3.98 -7.63
CA ASN A 111 -16.93 4.64 -7.41
C ASN A 111 -16.44 4.66 -5.95
N HIS A 112 -17.04 3.89 -5.04
CA HIS A 112 -16.48 3.69 -3.72
C HIS A 112 -15.43 2.58 -3.73
N THR A 113 -14.43 2.70 -2.88
CA THR A 113 -13.41 1.67 -2.67
C THR A 113 -13.27 1.37 -1.19
N LEU A 114 -13.47 0.11 -0.85
CA LEU A 114 -13.26 -0.44 0.48
C LEU A 114 -11.84 -0.99 0.56
N GLU A 115 -11.02 -0.43 1.43
CA GLU A 115 -9.69 -0.96 1.76
C GLU A 115 -9.78 -1.77 3.06
N ALA A 116 -9.24 -2.97 3.06
CA ALA A 116 -9.16 -3.82 4.23
C ALA A 116 -7.79 -4.48 4.35
N THR A 117 -7.31 -4.61 5.59
CA THR A 117 -6.01 -5.23 5.90
C THR A 117 -6.19 -6.68 6.34
N PHE A 118 -5.47 -7.59 5.68
CA PHE A 118 -5.48 -9.03 5.89
C PHE A 118 -4.09 -9.56 6.23
N ASN A 119 -4.02 -10.73 6.86
CA ASN A 119 -2.77 -11.49 6.94
C ASN A 119 -2.56 -12.26 5.61
N PRO A 120 -1.35 -12.26 5.02
CA PRO A 120 -1.07 -12.99 3.77
C PRO A 120 -1.41 -14.49 3.77
N SER A 121 -1.50 -15.11 4.96
CA SER A 121 -1.84 -16.53 5.13
C SER A 121 -3.36 -16.80 5.14
N GLU A 122 -4.18 -15.75 5.18
CA GLU A 122 -5.63 -15.89 5.09
C GLU A 122 -6.08 -16.23 3.68
N THR A 123 -7.27 -16.81 3.60
CA THR A 123 -7.90 -17.24 2.35
C THR A 123 -8.73 -16.12 1.74
N VAL A 124 -8.96 -16.21 0.43
CA VAL A 124 -9.89 -15.31 -0.26
C VAL A 124 -11.31 -15.39 0.33
N GLN A 125 -11.68 -16.52 0.94
CA GLN A 125 -12.94 -16.65 1.67
C GLN A 125 -13.08 -15.59 2.79
N SER A 126 -12.00 -15.23 3.50
CA SER A 126 -12.09 -14.20 4.55
C SER A 126 -12.45 -12.82 3.98
N LEU A 127 -12.07 -12.53 2.73
CA LEU A 127 -12.52 -11.35 2.00
C LEU A 127 -14.00 -11.44 1.64
N VAL A 128 -14.48 -12.60 1.18
CA VAL A 128 -15.90 -12.80 0.86
C VAL A 128 -16.77 -12.66 2.10
N ASP A 129 -16.37 -13.27 3.22
CA ASP A 129 -17.06 -13.18 4.50
C ASP A 129 -17.11 -11.74 5.03
N LEU A 130 -16.03 -10.98 4.80
CA LEU A 130 -16.01 -9.55 5.09
C LEU A 130 -17.01 -8.80 4.22
N LEU A 131 -17.03 -9.08 2.91
CA LEU A 131 -17.94 -8.44 1.96
C LEU A 131 -19.41 -8.67 2.34
N VAL A 132 -19.79 -9.89 2.73
CA VAL A 132 -21.15 -10.18 3.22
C VAL A 132 -21.54 -9.28 4.40
N LYS A 133 -20.60 -8.94 5.30
CA LYS A 133 -20.87 -8.09 6.47
C LYS A 133 -20.97 -6.60 6.15
N VAL A 134 -20.25 -6.10 5.15
CA VAL A 134 -20.14 -4.65 4.85
C VAL A 134 -21.08 -4.20 3.74
N VAL A 135 -21.54 -5.14 2.91
CA VAL A 135 -22.41 -4.88 1.77
C VAL A 135 -23.84 -4.62 2.27
N ALA A 136 -24.54 -3.67 1.63
CA ALA A 136 -25.89 -3.27 2.03
C ALA A 136 -26.95 -4.37 1.82
N ARG A 137 -26.74 -5.23 0.82
CA ARG A 137 -27.67 -6.30 0.42
C ARG A 137 -26.97 -7.65 0.41
N PRO A 138 -26.72 -8.26 1.59
CA PRO A 138 -26.04 -9.55 1.69
C PRO A 138 -26.85 -10.71 1.06
N GLU A 139 -28.17 -10.55 0.94
CA GLU A 139 -29.08 -11.53 0.33
C GLU A 139 -28.88 -11.68 -1.18
N LEU A 140 -28.30 -10.67 -1.84
CA LEU A 140 -28.06 -10.71 -3.28
C LEU A 140 -26.76 -11.46 -3.59
N PRO A 141 -26.76 -12.39 -4.56
CA PRO A 141 -25.52 -13.00 -5.01
C PRO A 141 -24.62 -11.92 -5.60
N PHE A 142 -23.33 -11.99 -5.28
CA PHE A 142 -22.31 -11.10 -5.84
C PHE A 142 -21.09 -11.91 -6.25
N TYR A 143 -20.23 -11.31 -7.06
CA TYR A 143 -18.95 -11.89 -7.42
C TYR A 143 -17.84 -10.85 -7.43
N ILE A 144 -16.62 -11.34 -7.26
CA ILE A 144 -15.41 -10.53 -7.28
C ILE A 144 -14.49 -10.95 -8.44
N TYR A 145 -13.86 -9.96 -9.07
CA TYR A 145 -13.03 -10.19 -10.26
C TYR A 145 -11.85 -9.22 -10.35
N THR A 146 -10.83 -9.58 -11.11
CA THR A 146 -9.68 -8.72 -11.43
C THR A 146 -9.71 -8.31 -12.90
N THR A 147 -9.12 -7.16 -13.23
CA THR A 147 -9.00 -6.63 -14.60
C THR A 147 -7.64 -5.91 -14.76
N PRO A 148 -7.05 -5.86 -15.98
CA PRO A 148 -7.41 -6.55 -17.23
C PRO A 148 -6.55 -7.81 -17.49
N PRO A 149 -7.09 -8.92 -18.05
CA PRO A 149 -8.48 -9.17 -18.49
C PRO A 149 -9.43 -9.52 -17.34
N LYS A 150 -10.76 -9.41 -17.56
CA LYS A 150 -11.81 -9.75 -16.57
C LYS A 150 -11.70 -11.23 -16.17
N LYS A 151 -11.15 -11.50 -14.99
CA LYS A 151 -11.02 -12.85 -14.43
C LYS A 151 -11.74 -12.92 -13.09
N GLN A 152 -12.80 -13.72 -13.04
CA GLN A 152 -13.52 -13.98 -11.80
C GLN A 152 -12.67 -14.82 -10.85
N ILE A 153 -12.69 -14.46 -9.56
CA ILE A 153 -12.02 -15.23 -8.52
C ILE A 153 -13.02 -16.29 -8.04
N LYS A 154 -12.81 -17.55 -8.46
CA LYS A 154 -13.69 -18.69 -8.12
C LYS A 154 -13.17 -19.51 -6.95
N ASP A 155 -11.85 -19.59 -6.81
CA ASP A 155 -11.20 -20.35 -5.75
C ASP A 155 -11.07 -19.47 -4.50
N THR A 156 -12.05 -19.57 -3.60
CA THR A 156 -12.05 -18.85 -2.33
C THR A 156 -11.22 -19.55 -1.25
N ALA A 157 -10.89 -20.83 -1.43
CA ALA A 157 -10.10 -21.59 -0.47
C ALA A 157 -8.60 -21.27 -0.54
N GLN A 158 -8.15 -20.65 -1.62
CA GLN A 158 -6.76 -20.25 -1.82
C GLN A 158 -6.35 -19.10 -0.88
N ASP A 159 -5.12 -19.16 -0.36
CA ASP A 159 -4.48 -18.10 0.41
C ASP A 159 -4.07 -16.91 -0.47
N PHE A 160 -4.05 -15.71 0.09
CA PHE A 160 -3.67 -14.49 -0.64
C PHE A 160 -2.28 -14.61 -1.31
N HIS A 161 -1.35 -15.32 -0.67
CA HIS A 161 -0.02 -15.54 -1.23
C HIS A 161 -0.01 -16.39 -2.50
N LYS A 162 -0.90 -17.38 -2.62
CA LYS A 162 -1.04 -18.18 -3.85
C LYS A 162 -1.94 -17.50 -4.88
N ALA A 163 -2.94 -16.74 -4.44
CA ALA A 163 -3.77 -15.92 -5.31
C ALA A 163 -3.02 -14.73 -5.95
N GLY A 164 -1.83 -14.39 -5.42
CA GLY A 164 -1.00 -13.31 -5.93
C GLY A 164 -1.45 -11.93 -5.45
N PHE A 165 -2.21 -11.85 -4.35
CA PHE A 165 -2.75 -10.61 -3.81
C PHE A 165 -1.85 -9.94 -2.77
N VAL A 166 -0.57 -10.31 -2.74
CA VAL A 166 0.41 -9.90 -1.73
C VAL A 166 1.50 -9.05 -2.41
N PRO A 167 1.86 -7.86 -1.88
CA PRO A 167 1.45 -7.26 -0.60
C PRO A 167 0.10 -6.52 -0.65
N GLY A 168 -0.51 -6.41 -1.83
CA GLY A 168 -1.85 -5.88 -1.97
C GLY A 168 -2.43 -6.12 -3.35
N ALA A 169 -3.73 -5.97 -3.47
CA ALA A 169 -4.45 -6.13 -4.73
C ALA A 169 -5.67 -5.21 -4.81
N ILE A 170 -6.06 -4.88 -6.03
CA ILE A 170 -7.33 -4.24 -6.33
C ILE A 170 -8.23 -5.29 -6.97
N VAL A 171 -9.44 -5.41 -6.43
CA VAL A 171 -10.46 -6.34 -6.86
C VAL A 171 -11.73 -5.54 -7.12
N TYR A 172 -12.53 -5.97 -8.08
CA TYR A 172 -13.77 -5.31 -8.44
C TYR A 172 -14.95 -6.15 -7.96
N PHE A 173 -15.98 -5.46 -7.48
CA PHE A 173 -17.22 -6.03 -7.00
C PHE A 173 -18.33 -5.80 -8.03
N SER A 174 -19.21 -6.78 -8.21
CA SER A 174 -20.46 -6.63 -8.97
C SER A 174 -21.53 -7.55 -8.39
N TYR A 175 -22.78 -7.10 -8.42
CA TYR A 175 -23.93 -7.93 -8.04
C TYR A 175 -24.38 -8.82 -9.20
N GLY A 176 -25.04 -9.91 -8.87
CA GLY A 176 -25.63 -10.84 -9.82
C GLY A 176 -24.78 -12.08 -10.06
N THR A 177 -25.18 -12.81 -11.10
CA THR A 177 -24.44 -13.98 -11.56
C THR A 177 -23.63 -13.58 -12.80
N PRO A 178 -22.41 -14.10 -12.98
CA PRO A 178 -21.47 -13.67 -14.03
C PRO A 178 -21.93 -13.93 -15.47
N LYS A 179 -23.14 -14.49 -15.67
CA LYS A 179 -23.77 -14.78 -16.97
C LYS A 179 -24.88 -13.81 -17.35
N ALA A 180 -25.40 -13.03 -16.41
CA ALA A 180 -26.25 -11.90 -16.73
C ALA A 180 -25.30 -10.73 -17.02
N ASP A 181 -25.29 -10.24 -18.25
CA ASP A 181 -24.49 -9.08 -18.65
C ASP A 181 -24.68 -7.91 -17.68
N ASP A 182 -23.74 -6.94 -17.71
CA ASP A 182 -23.51 -5.82 -16.76
C ASP A 182 -24.73 -4.89 -16.47
N ALA A 183 -25.95 -5.28 -16.87
CA ALA A 183 -27.23 -4.64 -16.56
C ALA A 183 -27.65 -4.77 -15.08
N ALA A 184 -27.10 -5.70 -14.31
CA ALA A 184 -27.36 -5.81 -12.86
C ALA A 184 -26.64 -4.72 -12.04
N ASP A 185 -25.63 -4.05 -12.62
CA ASP A 185 -24.92 -2.94 -11.97
C ASP A 185 -25.73 -1.63 -11.95
N ALA A 186 -26.86 -1.59 -12.67
CA ALA A 186 -27.80 -0.47 -12.69
C ALA A 186 -28.88 -0.54 -11.59
N VAL A 187 -28.76 -1.45 -10.61
CA VAL A 187 -29.65 -1.41 -9.45
C VAL A 187 -29.22 -0.25 -8.55
N SER A 188 -29.86 0.90 -8.77
CA SER A 188 -29.74 2.19 -8.08
C SER A 188 -30.00 2.11 -6.57
N GLY A 189 -29.15 1.39 -5.85
CA GLY A 189 -29.15 1.27 -4.40
C GLY A 189 -27.72 1.28 -3.86
N PRO A 190 -27.52 1.66 -2.59
CA PRO A 190 -26.20 1.68 -1.98
C PRO A 190 -25.55 0.30 -2.03
N PHE A 191 -24.24 0.25 -2.34
CA PHE A 191 -23.48 -1.01 -2.36
C PHE A 191 -22.95 -1.36 -0.97
N LEU A 192 -22.48 -0.37 -0.22
CA LEU A 192 -22.02 -0.51 1.16
C LEU A 192 -23.10 -0.08 2.16
N GLN A 193 -23.09 -0.69 3.34
CA GLN A 193 -23.95 -0.27 4.45
C GLN A 193 -23.66 1.17 4.88
N GLU A 194 -24.67 1.86 5.40
CA GLU A 194 -24.56 3.26 5.85
C GLU A 194 -23.49 3.46 6.92
N GLU A 195 -23.35 2.51 7.85
CA GLU A 195 -22.31 2.53 8.88
C GLU A 195 -20.91 2.46 8.28
N VAL A 196 -20.72 1.65 7.23
CA VAL A 196 -19.44 1.51 6.52
C VAL A 196 -19.15 2.77 5.71
N MET A 197 -20.17 3.32 5.04
CA MET A 197 -20.07 4.59 4.33
C MET A 197 -19.74 5.77 5.27
N SER A 198 -20.16 5.72 6.54
CA SER A 198 -19.83 6.73 7.55
C SER A 198 -18.33 6.79 7.88
N LEU A 199 -17.55 5.76 7.51
CA LEU A 199 -16.08 5.75 7.65
C LEU A 199 -15.36 6.50 6.54
N LYS A 200 -16.09 6.95 5.51
CA LYS A 200 -15.53 7.60 4.33
C LYS A 200 -14.74 8.85 4.74
N GLY A 201 -13.46 8.89 4.38
CA GLY A 201 -12.60 10.06 4.58
C GLY A 201 -12.06 10.28 5.99
N LEU A 202 -12.42 9.46 6.99
CA LEU A 202 -11.93 9.60 8.38
C LEU A 202 -10.40 9.42 8.51
N GLU A 203 -9.78 8.67 7.61
CA GLU A 203 -8.31 8.50 7.56
C GLU A 203 -7.56 9.78 7.21
N LEU A 204 -8.16 10.65 6.39
CA LEU A 204 -7.56 11.94 6.06
C LEU A 204 -7.50 12.85 7.29
N ILE A 205 -8.50 12.74 8.18
CA ILE A 205 -8.58 13.48 9.44
C ILE A 205 -7.51 12.94 10.40
N LYS A 206 -7.40 11.61 10.55
CA LYS A 206 -6.36 10.96 11.37
C LYS A 206 -4.94 11.36 10.95
N LYS A 207 -4.63 11.29 9.65
CA LYS A 207 -3.29 11.60 9.12
C LYS A 207 -2.89 13.06 9.28
N HIS A 208 -3.85 13.97 9.39
CA HIS A 208 -3.59 15.41 9.49
C HIS A 208 -3.43 15.88 10.94
N VAL A 209 -3.82 15.05 11.92
CA VAL A 209 -3.64 15.31 13.36
C VAL A 209 -2.49 14.51 13.97
N GLU A 210 -2.08 13.37 13.38
CA GLU A 210 -0.71 12.89 13.60
C GLU A 210 0.24 13.99 13.10
N PRO A 211 0.93 14.74 13.98
CA PRO A 211 1.90 15.68 13.49
C PRO A 211 2.92 14.89 12.66
N PRO A 212 3.43 15.44 11.55
CA PRO A 212 4.69 14.92 11.05
C PRO A 212 5.62 15.01 12.26
N VAL A 213 6.08 13.87 12.76
CA VAL A 213 7.20 13.86 13.69
C VAL A 213 8.30 14.51 12.86
N GLN A 214 8.46 15.82 13.07
CA GLN A 214 9.59 16.57 12.58
C GLN A 214 10.76 15.76 13.09
N SER A 215 11.50 15.14 12.17
CA SER A 215 12.88 14.77 12.43
C SER A 215 13.60 16.07 12.75
N ALA A 216 13.49 16.51 14.00
CA ALA A 216 14.37 17.51 14.55
C ALA A 216 15.76 16.86 14.53
N PRO A 217 16.77 17.53 13.95
CA PRO A 217 18.14 17.09 14.11
C PRO A 217 18.43 17.17 15.60
N GLU A 218 18.57 16.02 16.25
CA GLU A 218 19.13 15.97 17.57
C GLU A 218 20.56 16.51 17.44
N ALA A 219 20.75 17.76 17.84
CA ALA A 219 22.05 18.34 18.06
C ALA A 219 22.69 17.55 19.21
N THR A 220 23.35 16.45 18.88
CA THR A 220 24.25 15.78 19.80
C THR A 220 25.47 16.67 19.98
N THR A 221 25.45 17.41 21.09
CA THR A 221 26.59 18.04 21.71
C THR A 221 27.76 17.06 21.77
N GLU A 222 28.84 17.46 21.13
CA GLU A 222 30.16 16.86 21.18
C GLU A 222 30.70 16.89 22.62
N ALA A 223 31.05 15.71 23.15
CA ALA A 223 31.95 15.53 24.28
C ALA A 223 32.67 14.17 24.15
N PRO A 224 33.95 14.07 24.55
CA PRO A 224 34.97 13.23 23.92
C PRO A 224 34.87 11.73 24.27
N PRO A 225 35.48 10.84 23.47
CA PRO A 225 35.45 9.40 23.72
C PRO A 225 36.29 9.04 24.97
N PRO A 226 35.84 8.09 25.82
CA PRO A 226 36.71 7.52 26.82
C PRO A 226 37.76 6.63 26.15
N VAL A 227 39.02 7.00 26.36
CA VAL A 227 40.21 6.20 26.07
C VAL A 227 40.09 4.86 26.81
N VAL A 228 40.03 3.76 26.06
CA VAL A 228 40.20 2.40 26.61
C VAL A 228 41.42 1.77 25.94
N GLN A 229 42.35 1.38 26.81
CA GLN A 229 43.73 1.05 26.54
C GLN A 229 43.88 -0.27 25.77
N GLU A 230 44.81 -0.28 24.81
CA GLU A 230 45.35 -1.50 24.22
C GLU A 230 45.99 -2.39 25.29
N LYS A 231 45.62 -3.66 25.32
CA LYS A 231 46.48 -4.72 25.85
C LYS A 231 46.77 -5.74 24.76
N LYS A 232 48.01 -5.66 24.27
CA LYS A 232 48.77 -6.67 23.54
C LYS A 232 48.73 -8.03 24.28
N PRO A 233 48.67 -9.14 23.54
CA PRO A 233 49.59 -10.23 23.85
C PRO A 233 50.41 -10.67 22.63
N GLU A 234 51.64 -11.07 22.92
CA GLU A 234 52.70 -11.45 21.99
C GLU A 234 52.42 -12.72 21.17
N GLY A 235 52.74 -12.62 19.88
CA GLY A 235 53.43 -13.60 19.02
C GLY A 235 53.23 -15.10 19.26
N LYS A 236 52.48 -15.75 18.36
CA LYS A 236 52.74 -17.14 17.93
C LYS A 236 52.64 -17.26 16.41
N LYS A 237 53.64 -17.94 15.83
CA LYS A 237 54.02 -18.04 14.41
C LYS A 237 52.91 -18.63 13.51
N PRO A 238 52.84 -18.28 12.21
CA PRO A 238 51.86 -18.86 11.29
C PRO A 238 52.23 -20.31 10.92
N ALA A 239 51.42 -21.26 11.38
CA ALA A 239 51.48 -22.65 10.91
C ALA A 239 50.70 -22.76 9.58
N LYS A 240 51.37 -23.23 8.52
CA LYS A 240 50.74 -23.46 7.21
C LYS A 240 49.61 -24.49 7.34
N PRO A 241 48.43 -24.24 6.74
CA PRO A 241 47.32 -25.18 6.81
C PRO A 241 47.56 -26.41 5.91
N LYS A 242 47.19 -27.59 6.42
CA LYS A 242 47.51 -28.92 5.85
C LYS A 242 46.92 -29.24 4.46
N TRP A 243 46.16 -28.34 3.84
CA TRP A 243 45.58 -28.55 2.51
C TRP A 243 46.45 -28.02 1.36
N LEU A 244 47.51 -27.27 1.65
CA LEU A 244 48.43 -26.74 0.65
C LEU A 244 49.65 -27.67 0.51
N LYS A 245 49.59 -28.60 -0.45
CA LYS A 245 50.75 -29.34 -0.96
C LYS A 245 50.95 -28.95 -2.43
N MET A 246 52.11 -28.35 -2.72
CA MET A 246 52.73 -28.38 -4.06
C MET A 246 53.46 -29.72 -4.23
#